data_AF-A0A957B633-F1
#
_entry.id   AF-A0A957B633-F1
#
_cell.length_a   1.000
_cell.length_b   1.000
_cell.length_c   1.000
_cell.angle_alpha   90.00
_cell.angle_beta   90.00
_cell.angle_gamma   90.00
#
_symmetry.space_group_name_H-M   'P 1'
#
loop_
_entity.id
_entity.type
_entity.pdbx_description
1 polymer ?
#
loop_
_entity_poly.entity_id
_entity_poly.type
_entity_poly.pdbx_seq_one_letter_code
_entity_poly.pdbx_strand_id
1 'polypeptide(L)'
;MNDKSNNCRVCGLDQGFSPWGENDNVPSYFICPCCGAEFGLHDETYDQIKEYREQWLTNGAKWFDEKHRPEGWDQDSQLKGIPDLYI
;
A
#
# COMPACT_ATOMS: atom_id res chain seq x y z
N MET A 1 7.51 20.63 -2.16
CA MET A 1 6.38 19.71 -1.91
C MET A 1 7.02 18.43 -1.43
N ASN A 2 6.92 18.14 -0.13
CA ASN A 2 7.64 17.02 0.47
C ASN A 2 6.68 15.84 0.53
N ASP A 3 6.38 15.28 -0.64
CA ASP A 3 5.39 14.21 -0.83
C ASP A 3 5.99 12.84 -0.47
N LYS A 4 6.66 12.78 0.69
CA LYS A 4 7.23 11.54 1.21
C LYS A 4 6.14 10.80 1.95
N SER A 5 5.59 9.77 1.33
CA SER A 5 4.71 8.82 2.00
C SER A 5 5.46 7.54 2.32
N ASN A 6 5.39 7.09 3.57
CA ASN A 6 5.80 5.74 3.94
C ASN A 6 4.65 4.73 3.73
N ASN A 7 3.46 5.21 3.37
CA ASN A 7 2.27 4.38 3.26
C ASN A 7 2.21 3.68 1.91
N CYS A 8 1.74 2.44 1.92
CA CYS A 8 1.42 1.70 0.71
C CYS A 8 0.34 2.44 -0.08
N ARG A 9 0.61 2.72 -1.36
CA ARG A 9 -0.35 3.39 -2.28
C ARG A 9 -1.63 2.57 -2.48
N VAL A 10 -1.57 1.25 -2.33
CA VAL A 10 -2.72 0.35 -2.50
C VAL A 10 -3.59 0.30 -1.25
N CYS A 11 -3.04 0.05 -0.06
CA CYS A 11 -3.85 -0.25 1.13
C CYS A 11 -3.67 0.70 2.31
N GLY A 12 -2.77 1.68 2.21
CA GLY A 12 -2.55 2.70 3.24
C GLY A 12 -1.71 2.25 4.44
N LEU A 13 -1.23 1.00 4.49
CA LEU A 13 -0.36 0.52 5.56
C LEU A 13 0.95 1.33 5.58
N ASP A 14 1.32 1.92 6.71
CA ASP A 14 2.64 2.51 6.94
C ASP A 14 3.71 1.42 6.90
N GLN A 15 4.65 1.53 5.96
CA GLN A 15 5.73 0.57 5.76
C GLN A 15 6.92 0.82 6.70
N GLY A 16 6.99 1.97 7.37
CA GLY A 16 8.14 2.39 8.19
C GLY A 16 9.38 2.81 7.38
N PHE A 17 9.30 2.74 6.05
CA PHE A 17 10.28 3.23 5.09
C PHE A 17 9.54 3.83 3.89
N SER A 18 10.23 4.60 3.03
CA SER A 18 9.63 5.13 1.80
C SER A 18 9.63 4.05 0.72
N PRO A 19 8.47 3.52 0.28
CA PRO A 19 8.42 2.45 -0.71
C PRO A 19 8.93 2.86 -2.09
N TRP A 20 8.91 4.16 -2.37
CA TRP A 20 9.29 4.77 -3.65
C TRP A 20 10.51 5.70 -3.54
N GLY A 21 11.29 5.53 -2.47
CA GLY A 21 12.51 6.29 -2.24
C GLY A 21 12.26 7.75 -1.87
N GLU A 22 13.30 8.58 -1.88
CA GLU A 22 13.21 9.98 -1.43
C GLU A 22 12.43 10.88 -2.39
N ASN A 23 12.40 10.53 -3.68
CA ASN A 23 11.81 11.33 -4.75
C ASN A 23 10.61 10.65 -5.43
N ASP A 24 10.06 9.61 -4.82
CA ASP A 24 8.88 8.88 -5.28
C ASP A 24 8.99 8.23 -6.69
N ASN A 25 10.23 8.07 -7.18
CA ASN A 25 10.55 7.64 -8.55
C ASN A 25 11.30 6.30 -8.62
N VAL A 26 11.79 5.79 -7.48
CA VAL A 26 12.59 4.55 -7.44
C VAL A 26 11.93 3.59 -6.47
N PRO A 27 11.19 2.59 -6.96
CA PRO A 27 10.52 1.63 -6.08
C PRO A 27 11.53 0.74 -5.37
N SER A 28 11.17 0.29 -4.17
CA SER A 28 11.99 -0.64 -3.38
C SER A 28 11.89 -2.10 -3.84
N TYR A 29 10.86 -2.44 -4.63
CA TYR A 29 10.47 -3.81 -4.99
C TYR A 29 10.18 -4.72 -3.78
N PHE A 30 9.96 -4.13 -2.59
CA PHE A 30 9.45 -4.89 -1.46
C PHE A 30 7.96 -5.18 -1.62
N ILE A 31 7.51 -6.20 -0.90
CA ILE A 31 6.11 -6.63 -0.93
C ILE A 31 5.43 -6.08 0.33
N CYS A 32 4.32 -5.37 0.14
CA CYS A 32 3.49 -4.92 1.25
C CYS A 32 2.95 -6.15 2.02
N PRO A 33 3.20 -6.29 3.34
CA PRO A 33 2.74 -7.46 4.09
C PRO A 33 1.22 -7.50 4.27
N CYS A 34 0.53 -6.37 4.06
CA CYS A 34 -0.92 -6.31 4.11
C CYS A 34 -1.53 -6.71 2.75
N CYS A 35 -1.40 -5.91 1.70
CA CYS A 35 -2.12 -6.19 0.45
C CYS A 35 -1.38 -7.10 -0.53
N GLY A 36 -0.09 -7.38 -0.31
CA GLY A 36 0.72 -8.20 -1.22
C GLY A 36 1.21 -7.47 -2.47
N ALA A 37 0.95 -6.17 -2.62
CA ALA A 37 1.49 -5.38 -3.72
C ALA A 37 3.01 -5.33 -3.64
N GLU A 38 3.68 -5.71 -4.73
CA GLU A 38 5.10 -5.45 -4.94
C GLU A 38 5.30 -4.03 -5.48
N PHE A 39 6.04 -3.21 -4.74
CA PHE A 39 6.25 -1.80 -5.05
C PHE A 39 6.98 -1.65 -6.40
N GLY A 40 6.40 -0.86 -7.31
CA GLY A 40 6.91 -0.70 -8.68
C GLY A 40 6.40 -1.70 -9.71
N LEU A 41 5.62 -2.71 -9.30
CA LEU A 41 4.95 -3.63 -10.24
C LEU A 41 3.43 -3.49 -10.19
N HIS A 42 2.88 -3.40 -8.98
CA HIS A 42 1.42 -3.37 -8.77
C HIS A 42 0.90 -1.97 -8.42
N ASP A 43 1.79 -1.01 -8.18
CA ASP A 43 1.45 0.34 -7.72
C ASP A 43 2.24 1.45 -8.46
N GLU A 44 2.68 1.18 -9.69
CA GLU A 44 3.44 2.13 -10.52
C GLU A 44 2.53 3.18 -11.15
N THR A 45 1.39 2.76 -11.71
CA THR A 45 0.39 3.66 -12.29
C THR A 45 -0.87 3.73 -11.43
N TYR A 46 -1.59 4.84 -11.54
CA TYR A 46 -2.86 5.02 -10.83
C TYR A 46 -3.88 3.93 -11.14
N ASP A 47 -4.00 3.50 -12.41
CA ASP A 47 -4.94 2.44 -12.80
C ASP A 47 -4.57 1.09 -12.16
N GLN A 48 -3.28 0.73 -12.12
CA GLN A 48 -2.81 -0.47 -11.43
C GLN A 48 -3.12 -0.43 -9.93
N ILE A 49 -2.88 0.73 -9.29
CA ILE A 49 -3.16 0.92 -7.86
C ILE A 49 -4.63 0.64 -7.58
N LYS A 50 -5.54 1.23 -8.36
CA LYS A 50 -6.98 1.05 -8.17
C LYS A 50 -7.42 -0.37 -8.44
N GLU A 51 -7.01 -0.94 -9.56
CA GLU A 51 -7.37 -2.31 -9.94
C GLU A 51 -6.91 -3.30 -8.86
N TYR A 52 -5.66 -3.19 -8.41
CA TYR A 52 -5.11 -4.09 -7.41
C TYR A 52 -5.79 -3.90 -6.04
N ARG A 53 -6.10 -2.65 -5.66
CA ARG A 53 -6.87 -2.36 -4.44
C ARG A 53 -8.26 -2.97 -4.49
N GLU A 54 -8.99 -2.79 -5.59
CA GLU A 54 -10.32 -3.36 -5.78
C GLU A 54 -10.31 -4.89 -5.71
N GLN A 55 -9.31 -5.53 -6.32
CA GLN A 55 -9.12 -6.98 -6.21
C GLN A 55 -8.86 -7.42 -4.76
N TRP A 56 -7.95 -6.73 -4.05
CA TRP A 56 -7.67 -7.02 -2.65
C TRP A 56 -8.90 -6.87 -1.75
N LEU A 57 -9.66 -5.77 -1.91
CA LEU A 57 -10.90 -5.52 -1.17
C LEU A 57 -11.98 -6.57 -1.48
N THR A 58 -12.17 -6.90 -2.76
CA THR A 58 -13.15 -7.93 -3.18
C THR A 58 -12.81 -9.31 -2.62
N ASN A 59 -11.53 -9.58 -2.40
CA ASN A 59 -11.06 -10.82 -1.77
C ASN A 59 -11.12 -10.79 -0.23
N GLY A 60 -11.75 -9.77 0.35
CA GLY A 60 -11.95 -9.62 1.80
C GLY A 60 -10.77 -8.98 2.52
N ALA A 61 -9.95 -8.20 1.80
CA ALA A 61 -8.80 -7.48 2.35
C ALA A 61 -7.84 -8.36 3.16
N LYS A 62 -7.66 -9.61 2.71
CA LYS A 62 -6.81 -10.61 3.38
C LYS A 62 -5.39 -10.10 3.45
N TRP A 63 -4.75 -10.34 4.60
CA TRP A 63 -3.34 -10.01 4.75
C TRP A 63 -2.50 -11.01 3.97
N PHE A 64 -1.56 -10.50 3.19
CA PHE A 64 -0.60 -11.33 2.47
C PHE A 64 0.31 -12.10 3.44
N ASP A 65 0.73 -11.44 4.51
CA ASP A 65 1.48 -12.06 5.62
C ASP A 65 0.77 -11.82 6.95
N GLU A 66 -0.11 -12.74 7.32
CA GLU A 66 -0.94 -12.70 8.54
C GLU A 66 -0.12 -12.51 9.83
N LYS A 67 1.17 -12.88 9.85
CA LYS A 67 2.01 -12.70 11.05
C LYS A 67 2.27 -11.22 11.39
N HIS A 68 2.07 -10.32 10.43
CA HIS A 68 2.22 -8.89 10.60
C HIS A 68 0.90 -8.17 10.89
N ARG A 69 -0.24 -8.88 10.82
CA ARG A 69 -1.55 -8.27 11.05
C ARG A 69 -1.69 -7.88 12.53
N PRO A 70 -1.91 -6.59 12.86
CA PRO A 70 -2.10 -6.18 14.24
C PRO A 70 -3.36 -6.82 14.85
N GLU A 71 -3.31 -7.08 16.16
CA GLU A 71 -4.51 -7.44 16.91
C GLU A 71 -5.51 -6.27 16.87
N GLY A 72 -6.78 -6.57 16.61
CA GLY A 72 -7.81 -5.54 16.46
C GLY A 72 -7.68 -4.68 15.20
N TRP A 73 -6.96 -5.14 14.17
CA TRP A 73 -6.83 -4.43 12.90
C TRP A 73 -8.19 -4.04 12.30
N ASP A 74 -8.30 -2.76 11.91
CA ASP A 74 -9.44 -2.18 11.23
C ASP A 74 -9.06 -1.72 9.82
N GLN A 75 -9.76 -2.28 8.83
CA GLN A 75 -9.53 -2.02 7.41
C GLN A 75 -9.80 -0.55 7.06
N ASP A 76 -10.91 0.01 7.54
CA ASP A 76 -11.33 1.37 7.17
C ASP A 76 -10.36 2.42 7.72
N SER A 77 -9.82 2.18 8.92
CA SER A 77 -8.76 3.01 9.49
C SER A 77 -7.48 2.94 8.66
N GLN A 78 -7.11 1.76 8.14
CA GLN A 78 -5.90 1.64 7.31
C GLN A 78 -6.05 2.32 5.94
N LEU A 79 -7.22 2.21 5.31
CA LEU A 79 -7.49 2.85 4.01
C LEU A 79 -7.34 4.37 4.05
N LYS A 80 -7.56 5.02 5.21
CA LYS A 80 -7.33 6.46 5.39
C LYS A 80 -5.84 6.85 5.31
N GLY A 81 -4.93 5.88 5.40
CA GLY A 81 -3.49 6.09 5.22
C GLY A 81 -3.05 6.09 3.77
N ILE A 82 -3.96 5.86 2.80
CA ILE A 82 -3.62 5.98 1.38
C ILE A 82 -3.32 7.46 1.08
N PRO A 83 -2.18 7.78 0.43
CA PRO A 83 -1.87 9.17 0.10
C PRO A 83 -2.92 9.76 -0.86
N ASP A 84 -3.29 11.02 -0.66
CA ASP A 84 -4.37 11.69 -1.40
C ASP A 84 -4.24 11.62 -2.92
N LEU A 85 -3.00 11.59 -3.44
CA LEU A 85 -2.71 11.44 -4.87
C LEU A 85 -3.15 10.09 -5.47
N TYR A 86 -3.39 9.08 -4.63
CA TYR A 86 -3.64 7.70 -5.05
C TYR A 86 -4.98 7.15 -4.54
N ILE A 87 -5.86 7.98 -3.97
CA ILE A 87 -7.20 7.54 -3.53
C ILE A 87 -8.08 7.19 -4.73
#